data_AF-A0A971CGF9-F1
#
_entry.id   AF-A0A971CGF9-F1
#
_cell.length_a   1.000
_cell.length_b   1.000
_cell.length_c   1.000
_cell.angle_alpha   90.00
_cell.angle_beta   90.00
_cell.angle_gamma   90.00
#
_symmetry.space_group_name_H-M   'P 1'
#
loop_
_entity.id
_entity.type
_entity.pdbx_description
1 polymer ?
#
loop_
_entity_poly.entity_id
_entity_poly.type
_entity_poly.pdbx_seq_one_letter_code
_entity_poly.pdbx_strand_id
1 'polypeptide(L)'
;MTTHATGGPVDRAAERPGEQDQAVERRRIGLEIVIVLGLSLGQSAVYATINLIGKATAGAPIAQQKARLNAEQSPRPYLDLAYQLAGIAFALVPVALVLWLLAADGGSATRRIGLAPRHGWRDLGAGAALAAVIGVPGLLWYLVGRWLGFTADVVPAPSSVHWWTVPVLVLAAVKNGLLEEVVVVGYLLTRLRRLGWPAWALLAASSLLRGSYHLYQGYGPFLGNVVMGLVFAEWFRRRGRVLPLVIAHVLIDVVAFVGYYAAGPLLT
;
A
#
# COMPACT_ATOMS: atom_id res chain seq x y z
N MET A 1 -1.19 1.02 -75.55
CA MET A 1 -0.44 0.02 -74.76
C MET A 1 0.13 0.75 -73.54
N THR A 2 -0.65 0.82 -72.45
CA THR A 2 -0.38 0.21 -71.12
C THR A 2 0.66 0.98 -70.29
N THR A 3 0.49 1.42 -69.05
CA THR A 3 -0.61 1.47 -68.06
C THR A 3 -0.04 2.32 -66.92
N HIS A 4 -0.70 3.42 -66.51
CA HIS A 4 -0.36 4.13 -65.27
C HIS A 4 -0.99 3.37 -64.10
N ALA A 5 -0.17 2.77 -63.24
CA ALA A 5 -0.63 2.16 -61.99
C ALA A 5 -0.79 3.25 -60.93
N THR A 6 -2.04 3.60 -60.62
CA THR A 6 -2.41 4.39 -59.46
C THR A 6 -2.35 3.51 -58.21
N GLY A 7 -1.35 3.74 -57.35
CA GLY A 7 -1.32 3.16 -56.01
C GLY A 7 -2.43 3.78 -55.17
N GLY A 8 -3.50 3.03 -54.95
CA GLY A 8 -4.59 3.43 -54.05
C GLY A 8 -4.09 3.57 -52.60
N PRO A 9 -4.78 4.38 -51.77
CA PRO A 9 -4.43 4.50 -50.37
C PRO A 9 -4.66 3.15 -49.68
N VAL A 10 -3.60 2.57 -49.14
CA VAL A 10 -3.69 1.38 -48.28
C VAL A 10 -4.40 1.84 -47.01
N ASP A 11 -5.70 1.58 -46.96
CA ASP A 11 -6.51 1.70 -45.75
C ASP A 11 -6.00 0.66 -44.74
N ARG A 12 -5.00 1.05 -43.95
CA ARG A 12 -4.57 0.29 -42.77
C ARG A 12 -5.65 0.44 -41.71
N ALA A 13 -6.78 -0.23 -41.90
CA ALA A 13 -7.69 -0.55 -40.82
C ALA A 13 -6.85 -1.28 -39.76
N ALA A 14 -6.69 -0.66 -38.60
CA ALA A 14 -5.95 -1.23 -37.48
C ALA A 14 -6.56 -2.60 -37.14
N GLU A 15 -5.85 -3.69 -37.45
CA GLU A 15 -6.23 -5.04 -37.07
C GLU A 15 -6.43 -5.06 -35.55
N ARG A 16 -7.67 -5.35 -35.13
CA ARG A 16 -7.97 -5.56 -33.72
C ARG A 16 -7.14 -6.76 -33.24
N PRO A 17 -6.41 -6.66 -32.12
CA PRO A 17 -5.60 -7.77 -31.60
C PRO A 17 -6.45 -9.04 -31.52
N GLY A 18 -5.93 -10.14 -32.07
CA GLY A 18 -6.65 -11.40 -32.10
C GLY A 18 -6.96 -11.90 -30.67
N GLU A 19 -7.94 -12.80 -30.54
CA GLU A 19 -8.28 -13.40 -29.24
C GLU A 19 -7.06 -14.03 -28.54
N GLN A 20 -6.13 -14.57 -29.33
CA GLN A 20 -4.87 -15.13 -28.85
C GLN A 20 -3.94 -14.07 -28.22
N ASP A 21 -3.81 -12.89 -28.83
CA ASP A 21 -3.00 -11.80 -28.30
C ASP A 21 -3.55 -11.31 -26.95
N GLN A 22 -4.89 -11.20 -26.86
CA GLN A 22 -5.56 -10.80 -25.62
C GLN A 22 -5.39 -11.85 -24.51
N ALA A 23 -5.42 -13.15 -24.84
CA ALA A 23 -5.19 -14.21 -23.88
C ALA A 23 -3.75 -14.20 -23.34
N VAL A 24 -2.76 -13.98 -24.22
CA VAL A 24 -1.34 -13.84 -23.83
C VAL A 24 -1.15 -12.63 -22.93
N GLU A 25 -1.74 -11.49 -23.26
CA GLU A 25 -1.67 -10.26 -22.46
C GLU A 25 -2.29 -10.45 -21.06
N ARG A 26 -3.48 -11.05 -20.96
CA ARG A 26 -4.14 -11.35 -19.68
C ARG A 26 -3.29 -12.26 -18.81
N ARG A 27 -2.72 -13.32 -19.39
CA ARG A 27 -1.82 -14.25 -18.67
C ARG A 27 -0.58 -13.54 -18.16
N ARG A 28 0.04 -12.69 -19.00
CA ARG A 28 1.20 -11.89 -18.61
C ARG A 28 0.86 -10.96 -17.43
N ILE A 29 -0.24 -10.23 -17.50
CA ILE A 29 -0.67 -9.34 -16.40
C ILE A 29 -0.93 -10.13 -15.11
N GLY A 30 -1.56 -11.30 -15.21
CA GLY A 30 -1.76 -12.18 -14.04
C GLY A 30 -0.43 -12.56 -13.38
N LEU A 31 0.57 -12.96 -14.18
CA LEU A 31 1.91 -13.27 -13.67
C LEU A 31 2.62 -12.04 -13.08
N GLU A 32 2.50 -10.87 -13.73
CA GLU A 32 3.03 -9.61 -13.19
C GLU A 32 2.47 -9.33 -11.79
N ILE A 33 1.16 -9.45 -11.60
CA ILE A 33 0.50 -9.25 -10.29
C ILE A 33 1.04 -10.25 -9.26
N VAL A 34 1.09 -11.53 -9.60
CA VAL A 34 1.56 -12.58 -8.67
C VAL A 34 3.00 -12.35 -8.25
N ILE A 35 3.90 -12.01 -9.18
CA ILE A 35 5.30 -11.74 -8.90
C ILE A 35 5.44 -10.49 -8.03
N VAL A 36 4.78 -9.39 -8.40
CA VAL A 36 4.83 -8.13 -7.64
C VAL A 36 4.34 -8.35 -6.21
N LEU A 37 3.18 -8.98 -6.02
CA LEU A 37 2.63 -9.24 -4.70
C LEU A 37 3.50 -10.24 -3.91
N GLY A 38 4.02 -11.26 -4.57
CA GLY A 38 4.94 -12.24 -3.96
C GLY A 38 6.27 -11.64 -3.50
N LEU A 39 6.75 -10.59 -4.15
CA LEU A 39 7.95 -9.84 -3.74
C LEU A 39 7.65 -8.74 -2.70
N SER A 40 6.38 -8.50 -2.36
CA SER A 40 5.96 -7.36 -1.54
C SER A 40 4.85 -7.71 -0.55
N LEU A 41 3.70 -7.04 -0.61
CA LEU A 41 2.65 -7.07 0.40
C LEU A 41 1.87 -8.40 0.41
N GLY A 42 1.92 -9.19 -0.67
CA GLY A 42 1.42 -10.57 -0.67
C GLY A 42 2.26 -11.48 0.23
N GLN A 43 3.59 -11.33 0.21
CA GLN A 43 4.48 -11.99 1.17
C GLN A 43 4.15 -11.57 2.61
N SER A 44 3.97 -10.26 2.84
CA SER A 44 3.59 -9.72 4.14
C SER A 44 2.25 -10.29 4.63
N ALA A 45 1.26 -10.46 3.74
CA ALA A 45 -0.04 -11.08 4.07
C ALA A 45 0.09 -12.54 4.52
N VAL A 46 0.93 -13.33 3.84
CA VAL A 46 1.21 -14.72 4.23
C VAL A 46 1.81 -14.77 5.64
N TYR A 47 2.87 -14.00 5.89
CA TYR A 47 3.51 -13.96 7.21
C TYR A 47 2.59 -13.39 8.30
N ALA A 48 1.76 -12.41 7.96
CA ALA A 48 0.78 -11.84 8.90
C ALA A 48 -0.28 -12.87 9.33
N THR A 49 -0.73 -13.71 8.40
CA THR A 49 -1.67 -14.80 8.67
C THR A 49 -1.02 -15.87 9.55
N ILE A 50 0.20 -16.30 9.22
CA ILE A 50 0.96 -17.26 10.03
C ILE A 50 1.16 -16.71 11.46
N ASN A 51 1.53 -15.43 11.57
CA ASN A 51 1.70 -14.78 12.86
C ASN A 51 0.41 -14.80 13.68
N LEU A 52 -0.73 -14.39 13.10
CA LEU A 52 -2.01 -14.39 13.80
C LEU A 52 -2.41 -15.78 14.28
N ILE A 53 -2.25 -16.82 13.45
CA ILE A 53 -2.55 -18.20 13.84
C ILE A 53 -1.68 -18.60 15.03
N GLY A 54 -0.36 -18.34 14.95
CA GLY A 54 0.55 -18.62 16.06
C GLY A 54 0.18 -17.88 17.35
N LYS A 55 -0.25 -16.62 17.24
CA LYS A 55 -0.75 -15.85 18.39
C LYS A 55 -2.03 -16.45 18.99
N ALA A 56 -2.96 -16.87 18.14
CA ALA A 56 -4.25 -17.43 18.56
C ALA A 56 -4.10 -18.81 19.22
N THR A 57 -3.08 -19.59 18.83
CA THR A 57 -2.82 -20.93 19.38
C THR A 57 -1.85 -20.95 20.56
N ALA A 58 -1.21 -19.83 20.91
CA ALA A 58 -0.23 -19.74 22.00
C ALA A 58 -0.85 -19.72 23.42
N GLY A 59 -2.18 -19.78 23.56
CA GLY A 59 -2.89 -19.82 24.85
C GLY A 59 -3.04 -18.47 25.56
N ALA A 60 -2.27 -17.44 25.19
CA ALA A 60 -2.44 -16.07 25.71
C ALA A 60 -3.43 -15.26 24.85
N PRO A 61 -4.34 -14.47 25.46
CA PRO A 61 -5.25 -13.58 24.71
C PRO A 61 -4.49 -12.65 23.76
N ILE A 62 -5.00 -12.45 22.55
CA ILE A 62 -4.37 -11.59 21.52
C ILE A 62 -4.11 -10.16 22.06
N ALA A 63 -5.01 -9.65 22.91
CA ALA A 63 -4.88 -8.34 23.54
C ALA A 63 -3.66 -8.19 24.47
N GLN A 64 -3.11 -9.28 24.99
CA GLN A 64 -1.93 -9.24 25.85
C GLN A 64 -0.62 -9.35 25.05
N GLN A 65 -0.72 -9.56 23.75
CA GLN A 65 0.43 -9.73 22.87
C GLN A 65 0.80 -8.41 22.20
N LYS A 66 2.08 -8.25 21.85
CA LYS A 66 2.60 -7.04 21.22
C LYS A 66 2.75 -7.20 19.70
N ALA A 67 2.47 -6.13 18.97
CA ALA A 67 2.78 -5.98 17.56
C ALA A 67 3.67 -4.76 17.38
N ARG A 68 4.96 -4.98 17.07
CA ARG A 68 5.93 -3.90 16.90
C ARG A 68 6.03 -3.51 15.42
N LEU A 69 5.95 -2.22 15.11
CA LEU A 69 6.05 -1.73 13.73
C LEU A 69 7.49 -1.38 13.35
N ASN A 70 8.15 -0.55 14.17
CA ASN A 70 9.51 -0.08 13.95
C ASN A 70 10.43 -0.63 15.05
N ALA A 71 10.50 -1.96 15.16
CA ALA A 71 11.31 -2.63 16.17
C ALA A 71 12.82 -2.46 15.90
N GLU A 72 13.58 -2.30 16.98
CA GLU A 72 15.05 -2.40 16.96
C GLU A 72 15.46 -3.82 16.53
N GLN A 73 16.39 -3.90 15.59
CA GLN A 73 17.01 -5.12 15.08
C GLN A 73 18.38 -5.38 15.71
N SER A 74 19.04 -4.36 16.25
CA SER A 74 20.33 -4.49 16.94
C SER A 74 20.42 -3.61 18.19
N PRO A 75 21.05 -4.09 19.28
CA PRO A 75 21.38 -3.24 20.42
C PRO A 75 22.51 -2.23 20.13
N ARG A 76 23.19 -2.35 18.97
CA ARG A 76 24.26 -1.43 18.54
C ARG A 76 23.64 -0.29 17.71
N PRO A 77 23.54 0.95 18.21
CA PRO A 77 22.68 1.99 17.62
C PRO A 77 22.93 2.29 16.13
N TYR A 78 24.19 2.40 15.72
CA TYR A 78 24.51 2.68 14.31
C TYR A 78 24.31 1.48 13.39
N LEU A 79 24.48 0.25 13.90
CA LEU A 79 24.18 -0.97 13.14
C LEU A 79 22.67 -1.11 12.96
N ASP A 80 21.91 -0.81 14.00
CA ASP A 80 20.45 -0.76 13.93
C ASP A 80 19.95 0.28 12.92
N LEU A 81 20.50 1.50 12.96
CA LEU A 81 20.22 2.53 11.96
C LEU A 81 20.50 2.04 10.53
N ALA A 82 21.60 1.34 10.31
CA ALA A 82 21.92 0.76 9.00
C ALA A 82 20.86 -0.25 8.54
N TYR A 83 20.40 -1.13 9.43
CA TYR A 83 19.31 -2.07 9.13
C TYR A 83 17.98 -1.37 8.86
N GLN A 84 17.64 -0.31 9.61
CA GLN A 84 16.42 0.47 9.36
C GLN A 84 16.45 1.14 7.99
N LEU A 85 17.55 1.82 7.65
CA LEU A 85 17.71 2.49 6.35
C LEU A 85 17.73 1.49 5.19
N ALA A 86 18.42 0.36 5.34
CA ALA A 86 18.41 -0.72 4.34
C ALA A 86 17.01 -1.29 4.15
N GLY A 87 16.28 -1.56 5.25
CA GLY A 87 14.91 -2.05 5.21
C GLY A 87 13.96 -1.08 4.48
N ILE A 88 14.09 0.23 4.73
CA ILE A 88 13.35 1.27 4.02
C ILE A 88 13.69 1.26 2.52
N ALA A 89 14.98 1.26 2.18
CA ALA A 89 15.43 1.29 0.80
C ALA A 89 14.94 0.08 -0.01
N PHE A 90 15.11 -1.14 0.53
CA PHE A 90 14.69 -2.36 -0.16
C PHE A 90 13.18 -2.51 -0.25
N ALA A 91 12.42 -2.00 0.73
CA ALA A 91 10.96 -1.97 0.66
C ALA A 91 10.42 -1.07 -0.46
N LEU A 92 11.22 -0.12 -0.99
CA LEU A 92 10.85 0.71 -2.13
C LEU A 92 11.19 0.07 -3.49
N VAL A 93 11.93 -1.03 -3.53
CA VAL A 93 12.26 -1.73 -4.79
C VAL A 93 11.00 -2.26 -5.50
N PRO A 94 10.02 -2.89 -4.81
CA PRO A 94 8.74 -3.23 -5.45
C PRO A 94 7.98 -2.03 -6.00
N VAL A 95 8.09 -0.85 -5.36
CA VAL A 95 7.48 0.40 -5.86
C VAL A 95 8.14 0.81 -7.18
N ALA A 96 9.46 0.78 -7.25
CA ALA A 96 10.19 1.04 -8.49
C ALA A 96 9.81 0.05 -9.59
N LEU A 97 9.70 -1.24 -9.25
CA LEU A 97 9.29 -2.30 -10.18
C LEU A 97 7.89 -2.03 -10.77
N VAL A 98 6.88 -1.72 -9.95
CA VAL A 98 5.53 -1.46 -10.49
C VAL A 98 5.47 -0.20 -11.33
N LEU A 99 6.22 0.85 -10.99
CA LEU A 99 6.32 2.04 -11.81
C LEU A 99 7.00 1.73 -13.15
N TRP A 100 8.05 0.91 -13.15
CA TRP A 100 8.71 0.45 -14.37
C TRP A 100 7.76 -0.37 -15.26
N LEU A 101 7.02 -1.34 -14.68
CA LEU A 101 6.03 -2.14 -15.41
C LEU A 101 4.90 -1.28 -16.01
N LEU A 102 4.43 -0.27 -15.27
CA LEU A 102 3.41 0.66 -15.78
C LEU A 102 3.96 1.57 -16.87
N ALA A 103 5.22 1.98 -16.80
CA ALA A 103 5.87 2.77 -17.84
C ALA A 103 6.09 1.93 -19.12
N ALA A 104 6.32 0.62 -18.97
CA ALA A 104 6.50 -0.29 -20.09
C ALA A 104 5.25 -0.43 -20.99
N ASP A 105 4.04 -0.13 -20.50
CA ASP A 105 2.86 -0.03 -21.38
C ASP A 105 2.67 1.37 -22.00
N GLY A 106 3.68 2.23 -21.96
CA GLY A 106 3.71 3.53 -22.62
C GLY A 106 3.33 4.73 -21.73
N GLY A 107 3.99 5.85 -21.98
CA GLY A 107 3.79 7.10 -21.23
C GLY A 107 4.40 7.08 -19.83
N SER A 108 4.04 8.07 -19.01
CA SER A 108 4.57 8.21 -17.65
C SER A 108 3.73 7.42 -16.65
N ALA A 109 4.36 6.46 -15.97
CA ALA A 109 3.75 5.68 -14.90
C ALA A 109 3.17 6.56 -13.78
N THR A 110 3.94 7.56 -13.34
CA THR A 110 3.52 8.46 -12.27
C THR A 110 2.32 9.33 -12.67
N ARG A 111 2.21 9.74 -13.93
CA ARG A 111 1.00 10.42 -14.43
C ARG A 111 -0.19 9.47 -14.56
N ARG A 112 0.05 8.21 -14.97
CA ARG A 112 -0.99 7.19 -15.17
C ARG A 112 -1.75 6.88 -13.88
N ILE A 113 -1.05 6.78 -12.75
CA ILE A 113 -1.68 6.55 -11.43
C ILE A 113 -1.91 7.85 -10.63
N GLY A 114 -1.65 9.02 -11.23
CA GLY A 114 -1.80 10.31 -10.56
C GLY A 114 -0.94 10.46 -9.30
N LEU A 115 0.27 9.90 -9.30
CA LEU A 115 1.32 10.10 -8.30
C LEU A 115 2.06 11.42 -8.51
N ALA A 116 2.19 11.88 -9.77
CA ALA A 116 2.80 13.17 -10.04
C ALA A 116 1.98 14.33 -9.42
N PRO A 117 2.61 15.32 -8.75
CA PRO A 117 1.93 16.50 -8.24
C PRO A 117 1.22 17.24 -9.36
N ARG A 118 -0.01 17.71 -9.10
CA ARG A 118 -0.72 18.61 -10.04
C ARG A 118 -0.91 20.00 -9.43
N HIS A 119 -1.32 20.06 -8.17
CA HIS A 119 -1.56 21.30 -7.44
C HIS A 119 -1.13 21.08 -6.00
N GLY A 120 0.15 21.34 -5.68
CA GLY A 120 0.79 20.88 -4.44
C GLY A 120 -0.04 21.09 -3.17
N TRP A 121 -0.58 22.30 -2.96
CA TRP A 121 -1.40 22.61 -1.78
C TRP A 121 -2.77 21.92 -1.75
N ARG A 122 -3.41 21.71 -2.92
CA ARG A 122 -4.69 20.97 -3.00
C ARG A 122 -4.48 19.49 -2.70
N ASP A 123 -3.35 18.95 -3.15
CA ASP A 123 -2.98 17.56 -2.92
C ASP A 123 -2.67 17.32 -1.44
N LEU A 124 -1.95 18.25 -0.81
CA LEU A 124 -1.73 18.28 0.64
C LEU A 124 -3.05 18.41 1.42
N GLY A 125 -3.91 19.35 1.05
CA GLY A 125 -5.20 19.55 1.71
C GLY A 125 -6.13 18.35 1.60
N ALA A 126 -6.20 17.71 0.42
CA ALA A 126 -6.96 16.49 0.23
C ALA A 126 -6.38 15.32 1.04
N GLY A 127 -5.05 15.16 1.06
CA GLY A 127 -4.38 14.15 1.87
C GLY A 127 -4.61 14.35 3.37
N ALA A 128 -4.51 15.59 3.86
CA ALA A 128 -4.79 15.92 5.26
C ALA A 128 -6.26 15.66 5.65
N ALA A 129 -7.21 16.02 4.77
CA ALA A 129 -8.62 15.73 5.01
C ALA A 129 -8.90 14.21 5.07
N LEU A 130 -8.32 13.44 4.14
CA LEU A 130 -8.42 11.97 4.15
C LEU A 130 -7.76 11.38 5.39
N ALA A 131 -6.60 11.91 5.81
CA ALA A 131 -5.92 11.49 7.03
C ALA A 131 -6.79 11.71 8.26
N ALA A 132 -7.47 12.86 8.37
CA ALA A 132 -8.38 13.13 9.49
C ALA A 132 -9.61 12.21 9.48
N VAL A 133 -10.24 12.03 8.30
CA VAL A 133 -11.43 11.19 8.14
C VAL A 133 -11.17 9.71 8.46
N ILE A 134 -9.97 9.22 8.18
CA ILE A 134 -9.59 7.83 8.47
C ILE A 134 -8.92 7.70 9.84
N GLY A 135 -7.94 8.54 10.13
CA GLY A 135 -7.09 8.44 11.30
C GLY A 135 -7.82 8.69 12.62
N VAL A 136 -8.73 9.68 12.67
CA VAL A 136 -9.47 9.98 13.91
C VAL A 136 -10.43 8.84 14.30
N PRO A 137 -11.32 8.36 13.41
CA PRO A 137 -12.13 7.18 13.72
C PRO A 137 -11.30 5.91 13.89
N GLY A 138 -10.20 5.77 13.15
CA GLY A 138 -9.28 4.63 13.26
C GLY A 138 -8.64 4.53 14.64
N LEU A 139 -8.22 5.66 15.23
CA LEU A 139 -7.72 5.69 16.60
C LEU A 139 -8.80 5.26 17.61
N LEU A 140 -10.02 5.76 17.46
CA LEU A 140 -11.13 5.34 18.31
C LEU A 140 -11.41 3.83 18.17
N TRP A 141 -11.40 3.32 16.93
CA TRP A 141 -11.58 1.89 16.65
C TRP A 141 -10.49 1.03 17.28
N TYR A 142 -9.23 1.48 17.22
CA TYR A 142 -8.13 0.82 17.91
C TYR A 142 -8.40 0.73 19.42
N LEU A 143 -8.75 1.83 20.07
CA LEU A 143 -9.02 1.87 21.51
C LEU A 143 -10.19 0.95 21.91
N VAL A 144 -11.27 0.94 21.14
CA VAL A 144 -12.41 0.02 21.34
C VAL A 144 -11.98 -1.43 21.16
N GLY A 145 -11.18 -1.72 20.13
CA GLY A 145 -10.69 -3.07 19.88
C GLY A 145 -9.71 -3.58 20.94
N ARG A 146 -8.94 -2.69 21.58
CA ARG A 146 -8.11 -3.00 22.75
C ARG A 146 -9.00 -3.37 23.94
N TRP A 147 -10.02 -2.56 24.21
CA TRP A 147 -10.97 -2.78 25.30
C TRP A 147 -11.76 -4.08 25.14
N LEU A 148 -12.19 -4.41 23.92
CA LEU A 148 -12.93 -5.65 23.59
C LEU A 148 -12.03 -6.89 23.42
N GLY A 149 -10.70 -6.74 23.52
CA GLY A 149 -9.77 -7.86 23.58
C GLY A 149 -9.39 -8.52 22.24
N PHE A 150 -9.83 -7.99 21.09
CA PHE A 150 -9.52 -8.55 19.77
C PHE A 150 -8.39 -7.80 19.02
N THR A 151 -7.77 -6.81 19.66
CA THR A 151 -6.65 -6.02 19.11
C THR A 151 -5.41 -6.15 19.99
N ALA A 152 -4.28 -6.48 19.38
CA ALA A 152 -2.99 -6.55 20.07
C ALA A 152 -2.51 -5.17 20.51
N ASP A 153 -1.60 -5.12 21.48
CA ASP A 153 -0.91 -3.88 21.86
C ASP A 153 0.07 -3.48 20.75
N VAL A 154 -0.25 -2.42 20.01
CA VAL A 154 0.56 -1.94 18.88
C VAL A 154 1.61 -0.98 19.42
N VAL A 155 2.88 -1.36 19.30
CA VAL A 155 4.02 -0.52 19.68
C VAL A 155 4.64 0.05 18.41
N PRO A 156 4.32 1.30 18.05
CA PRO A 156 4.63 1.83 16.72
C PRO A 156 6.07 2.32 16.60
N ALA A 157 6.76 2.61 17.70
CA ALA A 157 8.07 3.23 17.71
C ALA A 157 9.07 2.47 18.62
N PRO A 158 10.38 2.56 18.34
CA PRO A 158 11.40 1.92 19.17
C PRO A 158 11.47 2.54 20.57
N SER A 159 11.93 1.75 21.54
CA SER A 159 12.12 2.19 22.93
C SER A 159 13.31 3.13 23.09
N SER A 160 14.38 2.89 22.33
CA SER A 160 15.59 3.71 22.36
C SER A 160 15.41 4.93 21.45
N VAL A 161 15.57 6.12 22.02
CA VAL A 161 15.43 7.39 21.30
C VAL A 161 16.80 7.97 21.00
N HIS A 162 17.03 8.27 19.73
CA HIS A 162 18.21 8.94 19.20
C HIS A 162 17.78 10.17 18.40
N TRP A 163 18.72 11.07 18.08
CA TRP A 163 18.39 12.27 17.30
C TRP A 163 17.85 11.93 15.89
N TRP A 164 18.21 10.76 15.33
CA TRP A 164 17.70 10.28 14.05
C TRP A 164 16.36 9.54 14.14
N THR A 165 15.85 9.23 15.33
CA THR A 165 14.63 8.42 15.49
C THR A 165 13.44 9.05 14.78
N VAL A 166 13.17 10.35 15.01
CA VAL A 166 12.06 11.04 14.33
C VAL A 166 12.26 11.11 12.81
N PRO A 167 13.42 11.55 12.27
CA PRO A 167 13.68 11.47 10.83
C PRO A 167 13.45 10.09 10.23
N VAL A 168 13.92 9.02 10.87
CA VAL A 168 13.78 7.66 10.36
C VAL A 168 12.33 7.18 10.42
N LEU A 169 11.57 7.54 11.46
CA LEU A 169 10.14 7.22 11.52
C LEU A 169 9.33 7.95 10.44
N VAL A 170 9.69 9.19 10.11
CA VAL A 170 9.08 9.91 8.97
C VAL A 170 9.43 9.21 7.66
N LEU A 171 10.68 8.77 7.47
CA LEU A 171 11.06 7.98 6.29
C LEU A 171 10.31 6.63 6.23
N ALA A 172 10.12 5.97 7.37
CA ALA A 172 9.35 4.73 7.47
C ALA A 172 7.87 4.95 7.08
N ALA A 173 7.27 6.06 7.52
CA ALA A 173 5.91 6.45 7.13
C ALA A 173 5.80 6.74 5.63
N VAL A 174 6.76 7.49 5.06
CA VAL A 174 6.86 7.71 3.60
C VAL A 174 6.97 6.40 2.85
N LYS A 175 7.82 5.49 3.33
CA LYS A 175 7.96 4.15 2.76
C LYS A 175 6.66 3.36 2.79
N ASN A 176 5.92 3.35 3.90
CA ASN A 176 4.63 2.67 4.00
C ASN A 176 3.61 3.26 3.02
N GLY A 177 3.43 4.58 3.04
CA GLY A 177 2.50 5.26 2.15
C GLY A 177 2.83 5.04 0.67
N LEU A 178 4.10 5.05 0.29
CA LEU A 178 4.50 4.73 -1.09
C LEU A 178 4.26 3.26 -1.42
N LEU A 179 4.73 2.33 -0.58
CA LEU A 179 4.62 0.89 -0.82
C LEU A 179 3.15 0.48 -0.97
N GLU A 180 2.33 0.83 0.00
CA GLU A 180 0.94 0.39 0.04
C GLU A 180 0.09 1.10 -1.00
N GLU A 181 0.17 2.42 -1.12
CA GLU A 181 -0.73 3.15 -2.02
C GLU A 181 -0.32 3.02 -3.49
N VAL A 182 0.96 2.91 -3.80
CA VAL A 182 1.40 2.70 -5.19
C VAL A 182 1.15 1.27 -5.62
N VAL A 183 1.42 0.26 -4.78
CA VAL A 183 1.25 -1.16 -5.17
C VAL A 183 -0.21 -1.61 -5.09
N VAL A 184 -0.87 -1.42 -3.94
CA VAL A 184 -2.20 -2.00 -3.64
C VAL A 184 -3.32 -1.19 -4.25
N VAL A 185 -3.16 0.13 -4.38
CA VAL A 185 -4.19 1.01 -4.94
C VAL A 185 -3.86 1.41 -6.36
N GLY A 186 -2.69 2.00 -6.61
CA GLY A 186 -2.29 2.48 -7.93
C GLY A 186 -2.13 1.37 -8.96
N TYR A 187 -1.19 0.46 -8.72
CA TYR A 187 -0.81 -0.60 -9.64
C TYR A 187 -1.88 -1.70 -9.73
N LEU A 188 -2.27 -2.29 -8.59
CA LEU A 188 -3.18 -3.44 -8.57
C LEU A 188 -4.53 -3.11 -9.21
N LEU A 189 -5.17 -1.99 -8.85
CA LEU A 189 -6.47 -1.62 -9.46
C LEU A 189 -6.31 -1.32 -10.95
N THR A 190 -5.20 -0.71 -11.36
CA THR A 190 -4.92 -0.46 -12.78
C THR A 190 -4.80 -1.78 -13.55
N ARG A 191 -4.09 -2.76 -13.02
CA ARG A 191 -3.93 -4.09 -13.63
C ARG A 191 -5.23 -4.89 -13.63
N LEU A 192 -5.95 -4.96 -12.51
CA LEU A 192 -7.22 -5.68 -12.42
C LEU A 192 -8.30 -5.06 -13.33
N ARG A 193 -8.33 -3.73 -13.48
CA ARG A 193 -9.19 -3.06 -14.49
C ARG A 193 -8.85 -3.49 -15.91
N ARG A 194 -7.57 -3.61 -16.24
CA ARG A 194 -7.11 -4.09 -17.56
C ARG A 194 -7.50 -5.56 -17.80
N LEU A 195 -7.62 -6.36 -16.75
CA LEU A 195 -8.19 -7.71 -16.82
C LEU A 195 -9.73 -7.74 -16.93
N GLY A 196 -10.40 -6.59 -16.88
CA GLY A 196 -11.85 -6.47 -16.99
C GLY A 196 -12.62 -6.75 -15.69
N TRP A 197 -11.97 -6.66 -14.52
CA TRP A 197 -12.65 -6.89 -13.25
C TRP A 197 -13.72 -5.81 -12.97
N PRO A 198 -14.92 -6.18 -12.50
CA PRO A 198 -15.97 -5.22 -12.16
C PRO A 198 -15.60 -4.41 -10.92
N ALA A 199 -16.21 -3.23 -10.78
CA ALA A 199 -15.84 -2.25 -9.75
C ALA A 199 -15.83 -2.83 -8.32
N TRP A 200 -16.84 -3.62 -7.94
CA TRP A 200 -16.92 -4.22 -6.61
C TRP A 200 -15.74 -5.17 -6.33
N ALA A 201 -15.30 -5.93 -7.33
CA ALA A 201 -14.20 -6.88 -7.20
C ALA A 201 -12.85 -6.16 -7.06
N LEU A 202 -12.68 -5.01 -7.73
CA LEU A 202 -11.51 -4.15 -7.56
C LEU A 202 -11.39 -3.62 -6.13
N LEU A 203 -12.51 -3.11 -5.59
CA LEU A 203 -12.56 -2.57 -4.24
C LEU A 203 -12.28 -3.67 -3.23
N ALA A 204 -12.95 -4.83 -3.36
CA ALA A 204 -12.77 -5.97 -2.47
C ALA A 204 -11.32 -6.52 -2.50
N ALA A 205 -10.75 -6.73 -3.68
CA ALA A 205 -9.38 -7.26 -3.80
C ALA A 205 -8.36 -6.34 -3.14
N SER A 206 -8.46 -5.03 -3.37
CA SER A 206 -7.56 -4.03 -2.78
C SER A 206 -7.73 -3.93 -1.27
N SER A 207 -8.96 -3.82 -0.78
CA SER A 207 -9.24 -3.64 0.64
C SER A 207 -8.92 -4.88 1.46
N LEU A 208 -9.24 -6.07 0.95
CA LEU A 208 -8.95 -7.33 1.65
C LEU A 208 -7.46 -7.65 1.64
N LEU A 209 -6.76 -7.37 0.53
CA LEU A 209 -5.29 -7.45 0.51
C LEU A 209 -4.68 -6.50 1.54
N ARG A 210 -5.21 -5.28 1.64
CA ARG A 210 -4.78 -4.33 2.68
C ARG A 210 -4.96 -4.88 4.08
N GLY A 211 -6.16 -5.31 4.41
CA GLY A 211 -6.43 -5.92 5.72
C GLY A 211 -5.50 -7.10 6.02
N SER A 212 -5.26 -7.97 5.04
CA SER A 212 -4.56 -9.24 5.28
C SER A 212 -3.10 -9.06 5.71
N TYR A 213 -2.35 -8.10 5.16
CA TYR A 213 -0.99 -7.83 5.64
C TYR A 213 -0.93 -7.10 7.00
N HIS A 214 -2.07 -6.75 7.60
CA HIS A 214 -2.18 -6.24 8.96
C HIS A 214 -2.73 -7.25 9.97
N LEU A 215 -3.02 -8.50 9.57
CA LEU A 215 -3.58 -9.52 10.48
C LEU A 215 -2.71 -9.80 11.72
N TYR A 216 -1.39 -9.62 11.63
CA TYR A 216 -0.47 -9.80 12.75
C TYR A 216 -0.73 -8.85 13.94
N GLN A 217 -1.47 -7.77 13.71
CA GLN A 217 -1.88 -6.80 14.73
C GLN A 217 -3.20 -7.18 15.42
N GLY A 218 -3.92 -8.20 14.90
CA GLY A 218 -5.22 -8.65 15.39
C GLY A 218 -6.38 -8.28 14.47
N TYR A 219 -7.61 -8.65 14.89
CA TYR A 219 -8.81 -8.49 14.07
C TYR A 219 -9.25 -7.03 13.92
N GLY A 220 -9.01 -6.19 14.94
CA GLY A 220 -9.37 -4.78 14.92
C GLY A 220 -8.61 -4.00 13.84
N PRO A 221 -7.27 -4.03 13.84
CA PRO A 221 -6.49 -3.37 12.80
C PRO A 221 -6.70 -3.98 11.41
N PHE A 222 -6.95 -5.29 11.29
CA PHE A 222 -7.41 -5.89 10.04
C PHE A 222 -8.65 -5.16 9.51
N LEU A 223 -9.71 -5.03 10.31
CA LEU A 223 -10.96 -4.40 9.86
C LEU A 223 -10.78 -2.91 9.56
N GLY A 224 -10.03 -2.18 10.40
CA GLY A 224 -9.73 -0.77 10.17
C GLY A 224 -9.02 -0.55 8.83
N ASN A 225 -8.09 -1.44 8.49
CA ASN A 225 -7.36 -1.41 7.22
C ASN A 225 -8.21 -1.83 6.02
N VAL A 226 -9.16 -2.75 6.18
CA VAL A 226 -10.17 -3.03 5.13
C VAL A 226 -10.99 -1.77 4.85
N VAL A 227 -11.48 -1.07 5.89
CA VAL A 227 -12.27 0.16 5.73
C VAL A 227 -11.47 1.26 5.04
N MET A 228 -10.24 1.51 5.50
CA MET A 228 -9.33 2.47 4.85
C MET A 228 -9.09 2.09 3.39
N GLY A 229 -8.82 0.82 3.11
CA GLY A 229 -8.61 0.29 1.78
C GLY A 229 -9.81 0.51 0.86
N LEU A 230 -11.04 0.33 1.35
CA LEU A 230 -12.25 0.61 0.58
C LEU A 230 -12.36 2.09 0.21
N VAL A 231 -12.15 3.00 1.18
CA VAL A 231 -12.20 4.46 0.93
C VAL A 231 -11.14 4.88 -0.08
N PHE A 232 -9.93 4.37 0.05
CA PHE A 232 -8.79 4.74 -0.79
C PHE A 232 -8.92 4.14 -2.21
N ALA A 233 -9.34 2.88 -2.31
CA ALA A 233 -9.63 2.23 -3.58
C ALA A 233 -10.75 2.97 -4.34
N GLU A 234 -11.81 3.39 -3.64
CA GLU A 234 -12.91 4.14 -4.22
C GLU A 234 -12.50 5.55 -4.65
N TRP A 235 -11.70 6.25 -3.83
CA TRP A 235 -11.10 7.53 -4.19
C TRP A 235 -10.28 7.40 -5.47
N PHE A 236 -9.38 6.42 -5.55
CA PHE A 236 -8.57 6.19 -6.74
C PHE A 236 -9.43 5.81 -7.95
N ARG A 237 -10.48 5.00 -7.78
CA ARG A 237 -11.40 4.65 -8.87
C ARG A 237 -12.11 5.87 -9.45
N ARG A 238 -12.53 6.82 -8.61
CA ARG A 238 -13.23 8.04 -9.07
C ARG A 238 -12.29 9.13 -9.60
N ARG A 239 -11.12 9.30 -8.97
CA ARG A 239 -10.24 10.45 -9.23
C ARG A 239 -9.02 10.08 -10.07
N GLY A 240 -8.60 8.82 -10.07
CA GLY A 240 -7.37 8.35 -10.73
C GLY A 240 -6.10 8.93 -10.11
N ARG A 241 -6.10 9.21 -8.80
CA ARG A 241 -4.98 9.88 -8.11
C ARG A 241 -4.55 9.17 -6.84
N VAL A 242 -3.30 8.72 -6.82
CA VAL A 242 -2.65 8.08 -5.66
C VAL A 242 -1.97 9.09 -4.74
N LEU A 243 -1.48 10.24 -5.24
CA LEU A 243 -0.69 11.16 -4.41
C LEU A 243 -1.40 11.63 -3.12
N PRO A 244 -2.69 12.05 -3.14
CA PRO A 244 -3.39 12.40 -1.90
C PRO A 244 -3.51 11.22 -0.92
N LEU A 245 -3.59 9.98 -1.42
CA LEU A 245 -3.65 8.78 -0.59
C LEU A 245 -2.31 8.52 0.09
N VAL A 246 -1.20 8.67 -0.65
CA VAL A 246 0.17 8.59 -0.09
C VAL A 246 0.32 9.62 1.02
N ILE A 247 -0.04 10.89 0.76
CA ILE A 247 0.03 11.95 1.77
C ILE A 247 -0.81 11.60 3.00
N ALA A 248 -2.05 11.14 2.79
CA ALA A 248 -2.92 10.76 3.89
C ALA A 248 -2.33 9.64 4.76
N HIS A 249 -1.81 8.61 4.11
CA HIS A 249 -1.16 7.48 4.77
C HIS A 249 0.07 7.94 5.57
N VAL A 250 0.94 8.73 4.95
CA VAL A 250 2.14 9.28 5.62
C VAL A 250 1.75 10.09 6.86
N LEU A 251 0.72 10.93 6.78
CA LEU A 251 0.27 11.72 7.92
C LEU A 251 -0.27 10.84 9.05
N ILE A 252 -1.08 9.81 8.72
CA ILE A 252 -1.58 8.85 9.71
C ILE A 252 -0.42 8.15 10.41
N ASP A 253 0.55 7.64 9.65
CA ASP A 253 1.70 6.92 10.19
C ASP A 253 2.63 7.82 11.01
N VAL A 254 2.90 9.06 10.55
CA VAL A 254 3.71 10.01 11.32
C VAL A 254 3.03 10.33 12.65
N VAL A 255 1.71 10.54 12.66
CA VAL A 255 0.95 10.76 13.90
C VAL A 255 1.03 9.52 14.81
N ALA A 256 0.86 8.32 14.26
CA ALA A 256 0.95 7.08 15.03
C ALA A 256 2.35 6.82 15.59
N PHE A 257 3.40 7.06 14.80
CA PHE A 257 4.78 6.71 15.15
C PHE A 257 5.40 7.75 16.08
N VAL A 258 5.33 9.03 15.70
CA VAL A 258 5.95 10.11 16.46
C VAL A 258 5.06 10.51 17.63
N GLY A 259 3.74 10.57 17.43
CA GLY A 259 2.78 10.89 18.48
C GLY A 259 2.79 9.87 19.63
N TYR A 260 3.25 8.64 19.40
CA TYR A 260 3.43 7.65 20.45
C TYR A 260 4.40 8.09 21.54
N TYR A 261 5.45 8.86 21.23
CA TYR A 261 6.35 9.38 22.27
C TYR A 261 5.69 10.42 23.17
N ALA A 262 4.64 11.10 22.69
CA ALA A 262 3.89 12.09 23.47
C ALA A 262 2.69 11.46 24.20
N ALA A 263 1.97 10.56 23.56
CA ALA A 263 0.68 10.04 24.03
C ALA A 263 0.70 8.55 24.39
N GLY A 264 1.69 7.78 23.98
CA GLY A 264 1.82 6.34 24.27
C GLY A 264 1.73 6.01 25.77
N PRO A 265 2.44 6.74 26.66
CA PRO A 265 2.33 6.54 28.11
C PRO A 265 0.94 6.80 28.70
N LEU A 266 0.04 7.49 27.99
CA LEU A 266 -1.33 7.80 28.43
C LEU A 266 -2.35 6.77 27.93
N LEU A 267 -1.96 5.86 27.03
CA LEU A 267 -2.83 4.91 26.34
C LEU A 267 -2.59 3.44 26.74
N THR A 268 -1.67 3.20 27.67
CA THR A 268 -1.33 1.89 28.26
C THR A 268 -1.84 1.77 29.68
#